data_AF-A0A7Y2G886-F1
#
_entry.id   AF-A0A7Y2G886-F1
#
_cell.length_a   1.000
_cell.length_b   1.000
_cell.length_c   1.000
_cell.angle_alpha   90.00
_cell.angle_beta   90.00
_cell.angle_gamma   90.00
#
_symmetry.space_group_name_H-M   'P 1'
#
loop_
_entity.id
_entity.type
_entity.pdbx_description
1 polymer ?
#
loop_
_entity_poly.entity_id
_entity_poly.type
_entity_poly.pdbx_seq_one_letter_code
_entity_poly.pdbx_strand_id
1 'polypeptide(L)'
;MDLTPFLDDLNERYLELHYRKESAFWDTRMGIKDRGNELTEADLALREFLGDPEMLAELRRRKADGSATPEQDVVLDGWILTFERNQVEDEDARAMLRELTTAEEELQRARGTMNLGFVAEDGSVEPASSVALGNAVRTDPDPARRAAAFRGLRSIENFALDAGYVDILKLRNRFARKLGYEDFYDYKTQWAEGFDKKTLFGFLDDLE
;
A
#
# COMPACT_ATOMS: atom_id res chain seq x y z
N MET A 1 -36.86 -7.31 -3.23
CA MET A 1 -36.60 -8.48 -2.34
C MET A 1 -36.08 -7.92 -1.03
N ASP A 2 -36.35 -8.51 0.14
CA ASP A 2 -35.73 -7.97 1.36
C ASP A 2 -34.20 -8.23 1.31
N LEU A 3 -33.42 -7.15 1.24
CA LEU A 3 -31.96 -7.20 1.16
C LEU A 3 -31.29 -7.32 2.53
N THR A 4 -32.04 -7.13 3.61
CA THR A 4 -31.51 -7.09 4.99
C THR A 4 -30.71 -8.36 5.33
N PRO A 5 -31.22 -9.59 5.10
CA PRO A 5 -30.48 -10.79 5.45
C PRO A 5 -29.15 -10.94 4.68
N PHE A 6 -29.10 -10.45 3.44
CA PHE A 6 -27.89 -10.51 2.62
C PHE A 6 -26.85 -9.50 3.10
N LEU A 7 -27.26 -8.27 3.40
CA LEU A 7 -26.36 -7.24 3.90
C LEU A 7 -25.84 -7.56 5.30
N ASP A 8 -26.69 -8.13 6.17
CA ASP A 8 -26.30 -8.57 7.51
C ASP A 8 -25.26 -9.71 7.44
N ASP A 9 -25.47 -10.73 6.61
CA ASP A 9 -24.47 -11.79 6.39
C ASP A 9 -23.14 -11.22 5.89
N LEU A 10 -23.18 -10.30 4.92
CA LEU A 10 -21.97 -9.70 4.37
C LEU A 10 -21.21 -8.89 5.43
N ASN A 11 -21.94 -8.13 6.25
CA ASN A 11 -21.38 -7.36 7.37
C ASN A 11 -20.75 -8.27 8.42
N GLU A 12 -21.45 -9.34 8.84
CA GLU A 12 -20.95 -10.28 9.84
C GLU A 12 -19.68 -10.98 9.38
N ARG A 13 -19.64 -11.46 8.13
CA ARG A 13 -18.45 -12.09 7.53
C ARG A 13 -17.26 -11.14 7.48
N TYR A 14 -17.48 -9.90 7.06
CA TYR A 14 -16.41 -8.90 7.06
C TYR A 14 -15.92 -8.61 8.47
N LEU A 15 -16.81 -8.41 9.43
CA LEU A 15 -16.45 -8.09 10.81
C LEU A 15 -15.63 -9.23 11.44
N GLU A 16 -16.00 -10.48 11.20
CA GLU A 16 -15.24 -11.64 11.68
C GLU A 16 -13.80 -11.64 11.12
N LEU A 17 -13.66 -11.52 9.80
CA LEU A 17 -12.36 -11.52 9.12
C LEU A 17 -11.50 -10.33 9.55
N HIS A 18 -12.10 -9.13 9.57
CA HIS A 18 -11.42 -7.91 9.96
C HIS A 18 -10.98 -7.95 11.43
N TYR A 19 -11.86 -8.38 12.34
CA TYR A 19 -11.52 -8.50 13.75
C TYR A 19 -10.39 -9.50 14.00
N ARG A 20 -10.41 -10.65 13.33
CA ARG A 20 -9.33 -11.65 13.42
C ARG A 20 -8.00 -11.05 12.97
N LYS A 21 -7.98 -10.36 11.82
CA LYS A 21 -6.78 -9.71 11.28
C LYS A 21 -6.25 -8.61 12.20
N GLU A 22 -7.11 -7.72 12.70
CA GLU A 22 -6.70 -6.63 13.60
C GLU A 22 -6.25 -7.14 14.97
N SER A 23 -6.89 -8.17 15.51
CA SER A 23 -6.46 -8.81 16.77
C SER A 23 -5.07 -9.44 16.64
N ALA A 24 -4.82 -10.17 15.54
CA ALA A 24 -3.51 -10.74 15.27
C ALA A 24 -2.46 -9.64 15.03
N PHE A 25 -2.81 -8.59 14.28
CA PHE A 25 -1.94 -7.44 14.03
C PHE A 25 -1.52 -6.77 15.34
N TRP A 26 -2.47 -6.47 16.21
CA TRP A 26 -2.21 -5.83 17.49
C TRP A 26 -1.26 -6.67 18.35
N ASP A 27 -1.57 -7.95 18.55
CA ASP A 27 -0.76 -8.83 19.39
C ASP A 27 0.67 -8.98 18.87
N THR A 28 0.85 -9.13 17.55
CA THR A 28 2.17 -9.24 16.92
C THR A 28 2.96 -7.93 17.01
N ARG A 29 2.35 -6.79 16.67
CA ARG A 29 3.06 -5.50 16.63
C ARG A 29 3.38 -4.95 18.01
N MET A 30 2.53 -5.25 18.99
CA MET A 30 2.73 -4.84 20.38
C MET A 30 3.56 -5.87 21.17
N GLY A 31 3.90 -7.02 20.59
CA GLY A 31 4.66 -8.08 21.26
C GLY A 31 3.92 -8.69 22.45
N ILE A 32 2.58 -8.69 22.44
CA ILE A 32 1.75 -9.20 23.54
C ILE A 32 1.70 -10.73 23.51
N LYS A 33 1.59 -11.32 22.33
CA LYS A 33 1.56 -12.77 22.11
C LYS A 33 2.33 -13.14 20.85
N ASP A 34 3.00 -14.28 20.89
CA ASP A 34 3.46 -14.93 19.66
C ASP A 34 2.25 -15.56 18.96
N ARG A 35 1.92 -14.99 17.81
CA ARG A 35 0.79 -15.40 16.95
C ARG A 35 1.29 -16.22 15.74
N GLY A 36 2.58 -16.52 15.66
CA GLY A 36 3.18 -17.23 14.52
C GLY A 36 2.81 -16.57 13.19
N ASN A 37 2.19 -17.36 12.30
CA ASN A 37 1.74 -16.90 10.98
C ASN A 37 0.29 -16.39 10.95
N GLU A 38 -0.40 -16.32 12.10
CA GLU A 38 -1.84 -15.99 12.15
C GLU A 38 -2.15 -14.63 11.52
N LEU A 39 -1.28 -13.63 11.70
CA LEU A 39 -1.44 -12.32 11.04
C LEU A 39 -1.43 -12.46 9.52
N THR A 40 -0.47 -13.20 8.97
CA THR A 40 -0.35 -13.42 7.52
C THR A 40 -1.56 -14.18 6.97
N GLU A 41 -2.01 -15.21 7.67
CA GLU A 41 -3.19 -16.00 7.27
C GLU A 41 -4.48 -15.18 7.33
N ALA A 42 -4.67 -14.38 8.39
CA ALA A 42 -5.86 -13.54 8.54
C ALA A 42 -5.90 -12.39 7.52
N ASP A 43 -4.73 -11.80 7.23
CA ASP A 43 -4.58 -10.78 6.19
C ASP A 43 -4.87 -11.35 4.79
N LEU A 44 -4.42 -12.57 4.50
CA LEU A 44 -4.75 -13.26 3.25
C LEU A 44 -6.26 -13.55 3.15
N ALA A 45 -6.88 -14.09 4.20
CA ALA A 45 -8.30 -14.41 4.20
C ALA A 45 -9.19 -13.16 3.99
N LEU A 46 -8.85 -12.04 4.62
CA LEU A 46 -9.57 -10.78 4.41
C LEU A 46 -9.39 -10.26 2.98
N ARG A 47 -8.19 -10.37 2.40
CA ARG A 47 -7.94 -9.97 1.00
C ARG A 47 -8.69 -10.84 0.01
N GLU A 48 -8.71 -12.16 0.20
CA GLU A 48 -9.46 -13.08 -0.66
C GLU A 48 -10.95 -12.77 -0.63
N PHE A 49 -11.51 -12.48 0.55
CA PHE A 49 -12.90 -12.06 0.69
C PHE A 49 -13.20 -10.75 -0.05
N LEU A 50 -12.42 -9.69 0.17
CA LEU A 50 -12.63 -8.39 -0.48
C LEU A 50 -12.32 -8.42 -2.00
N GLY A 51 -11.48 -9.37 -2.41
CA GLY A 51 -11.08 -9.62 -3.79
C GLY A 51 -12.04 -10.49 -4.60
N ASP A 52 -13.17 -10.93 -4.02
CA ASP A 52 -14.10 -11.86 -4.67
C ASP A 52 -14.90 -11.18 -5.82
N PRO A 53 -14.66 -11.56 -7.09
CA PRO A 53 -15.35 -10.97 -8.24
C PRO A 53 -16.82 -11.37 -8.33
N GLU A 54 -17.20 -12.54 -7.79
CA GLU A 54 -18.60 -12.99 -7.80
C GLU A 54 -19.45 -12.15 -6.84
N MET A 55 -18.88 -11.81 -5.69
CA MET A 55 -19.53 -10.92 -4.72
C MET A 55 -19.73 -9.51 -5.28
N LEU A 56 -18.72 -8.93 -5.94
CA LEU A 56 -18.86 -7.63 -6.59
C LEU A 56 -19.95 -7.65 -7.67
N ALA A 57 -19.98 -8.70 -8.49
CA ALA A 57 -21.02 -8.88 -9.50
C ALA A 57 -22.41 -8.99 -8.87
N GLU A 58 -22.55 -9.70 -7.75
CA GLU A 58 -23.82 -9.81 -7.02
C GLU A 58 -24.29 -8.48 -6.42
N LEU A 59 -23.37 -7.71 -5.82
CA LEU A 59 -23.66 -6.39 -5.28
C LEU A 59 -24.15 -5.44 -6.38
N ARG A 60 -23.46 -5.40 -7.53
CA ARG A 60 -23.86 -4.60 -8.71
C ARG A 60 -25.22 -5.04 -9.25
N ARG A 61 -25.51 -6.35 -9.31
CA ARG A 61 -26.83 -6.89 -9.72
C ARG A 61 -27.95 -6.42 -8.78
N ARG A 62 -27.76 -6.54 -7.47
CA ARG A 62 -28.75 -6.12 -6.46
C ARG A 62 -29.01 -4.62 -6.49
N LYS A 63 -27.97 -3.81 -6.71
CA LYS A 63 -28.12 -2.37 -6.91
C LYS A 63 -28.94 -2.06 -8.17
N ALA A 64 -28.67 -2.76 -9.28
CA ALA A 64 -29.38 -2.55 -10.54
C ALA A 64 -30.86 -2.98 -10.50
N ASP A 65 -31.23 -3.92 -9.63
CA ASP A 65 -32.63 -4.36 -9.42
C ASP A 65 -33.52 -3.22 -8.89
N GLY A 66 -32.95 -2.21 -8.23
CA GLY A 66 -33.67 -1.01 -7.78
C GLY A 66 -34.74 -1.28 -6.70
N SER A 67 -34.69 -2.46 -6.05
CA SER A 67 -35.64 -2.84 -5.00
C SER A 67 -35.17 -2.51 -3.57
N ALA A 68 -34.00 -1.89 -3.44
CA ALA A 68 -33.41 -1.44 -2.18
C ALA A 68 -34.13 -0.19 -1.63
N THR A 69 -34.19 -0.05 -0.30
CA THR A 69 -34.55 1.24 0.32
C THR A 69 -33.41 2.26 0.13
N PRO A 70 -33.67 3.57 0.30
CA PRO A 70 -32.61 4.58 0.23
C PRO A 70 -31.43 4.30 1.18
N GLU A 71 -31.70 3.77 2.38
CA GLU A 71 -30.68 3.40 3.36
C GLU A 71 -29.87 2.18 2.89
N GLN A 72 -30.53 1.18 2.32
CA GLN A 72 -29.87 0.00 1.76
C GLN A 72 -29.02 0.34 0.54
N ASP A 73 -29.45 1.30 -0.28
CA ASP A 73 -28.67 1.78 -1.42
C ASP A 73 -27.33 2.41 -0.99
N VAL A 74 -27.32 3.19 0.09
CA VAL A 74 -26.08 3.75 0.66
C VAL A 74 -25.14 2.63 1.12
N VAL A 75 -25.68 1.59 1.76
CA VAL A 75 -24.89 0.43 2.21
C VAL A 75 -24.34 -0.35 1.00
N LEU A 76 -25.15 -0.56 -0.03
CA LEU A 76 -24.72 -1.20 -1.28
C LEU A 76 -23.60 -0.41 -1.96
N ASP A 77 -23.71 0.92 -2.04
CA ASP A 77 -22.67 1.77 -2.60
C ASP A 77 -21.35 1.67 -1.84
N GLY A 78 -21.42 1.65 -0.50
CA GLY A 78 -20.24 1.43 0.34
C GLY A 78 -19.58 0.08 0.06
N TRP A 79 -20.37 -0.98 -0.07
CA TRP A 79 -19.84 -2.32 -0.37
C TRP A 79 -19.26 -2.42 -1.79
N ILE A 80 -19.97 -1.91 -2.80
CA ILE A 80 -19.46 -1.88 -4.18
C ILE A 80 -18.13 -1.15 -4.24
N LEU A 81 -18.06 0.05 -3.66
CA LEU A 81 -16.82 0.83 -3.60
C LEU A 81 -15.70 0.07 -2.90
N THR A 82 -16.01 -0.63 -1.81
CA THR A 82 -15.03 -1.42 -1.05
C THR A 82 -14.47 -2.56 -1.90
N PHE A 83 -15.32 -3.36 -2.55
CA PHE A 83 -14.89 -4.48 -3.40
C PHE A 83 -14.15 -3.99 -4.66
N GLU A 84 -14.64 -2.94 -5.32
CA GLU A 84 -13.98 -2.34 -6.49
C GLU A 84 -12.54 -1.89 -6.18
N ARG A 85 -12.32 -1.31 -5.00
CA ARG A 85 -11.01 -0.86 -4.54
C ARG A 85 -10.04 -1.98 -4.18
N ASN A 86 -10.54 -3.20 -3.98
CA ASN A 86 -9.75 -4.38 -3.64
C ASN A 86 -9.57 -5.34 -4.83
N GLN A 87 -10.09 -4.98 -6.00
CA GLN A 87 -10.04 -5.82 -7.19
C GLN A 87 -9.34 -5.14 -8.36
N VAL A 88 -8.71 -5.98 -9.18
CA VAL A 88 -8.21 -5.62 -10.50
C VAL A 88 -8.87 -6.61 -11.46
N GLU A 89 -9.98 -6.21 -12.08
CA GLU A 89 -10.78 -7.11 -12.93
C GLU A 89 -10.05 -7.45 -14.24
N ASP A 90 -9.36 -6.49 -14.85
CA ASP A 90 -8.64 -6.66 -16.12
C ASP A 90 -7.42 -7.60 -15.97
N GLU A 91 -7.33 -8.62 -16.83
CA GLU A 91 -6.28 -9.65 -16.78
C GLU A 91 -4.87 -9.10 -17.05
N ASP A 92 -4.74 -8.17 -18.00
CA ASP A 92 -3.45 -7.54 -18.27
C ASP A 92 -3.02 -6.68 -17.08
N ALA A 93 -3.95 -5.94 -16.48
CA ALA A 93 -3.69 -5.13 -15.29
C ALA A 93 -3.28 -6.01 -14.10
N ARG A 94 -3.87 -7.20 -13.94
CA ARG A 94 -3.41 -8.20 -12.96
C ARG A 94 -1.99 -8.71 -13.26
N ALA A 95 -1.65 -8.93 -14.53
CA ALA A 95 -0.30 -9.30 -14.93
C ALA A 95 0.70 -8.18 -14.63
N MET A 96 0.37 -6.93 -14.94
CA MET A 96 1.18 -5.76 -14.60
C MET A 96 1.37 -5.60 -13.09
N LEU A 97 0.33 -5.84 -12.29
CA LEU A 97 0.42 -5.80 -10.84
C LEU A 97 1.39 -6.87 -10.30
N ARG A 98 1.35 -8.10 -10.84
CA ARG A 98 2.31 -9.16 -10.47
C ARG A 98 3.74 -8.76 -10.82
N GLU A 99 3.97 -8.25 -12.04
CA GLU A 99 5.28 -7.75 -12.47
C GLU A 99 5.79 -6.64 -11.53
N LEU A 100 4.91 -5.69 -11.18
CA LEU A 100 5.23 -4.62 -10.24
C LEU A 100 5.60 -5.16 -8.85
N THR A 101 4.80 -6.07 -8.29
CA THR A 101 5.09 -6.68 -6.99
C THR A 101 6.44 -7.40 -6.99
N THR A 102 6.74 -8.18 -8.02
CA THR A 102 8.05 -8.85 -8.14
C THR A 102 9.20 -7.84 -8.18
N ALA A 103 9.09 -6.78 -8.98
CA ALA A 103 10.13 -5.75 -9.07
C ALA A 103 10.33 -5.00 -7.73
N GLU A 104 9.24 -4.71 -7.00
CA GLU A 104 9.31 -4.07 -5.69
C GLU A 104 9.97 -4.98 -4.63
N GLU A 105 9.66 -6.27 -4.65
CA GLU A 105 10.33 -7.25 -3.78
C GLU A 105 11.82 -7.39 -4.08
N GLU A 106 12.20 -7.38 -5.37
CA GLU A 106 13.60 -7.42 -5.79
C GLU A 106 14.38 -6.21 -5.28
N LEU A 107 13.82 -5.00 -5.45
CA LEU A 107 14.40 -3.78 -4.90
C LEU A 107 14.52 -3.85 -3.38
N GLN A 108 13.48 -4.35 -2.68
CA GLN A 108 13.51 -4.48 -1.23
C GLN A 108 14.57 -5.49 -0.76
N ARG A 109 14.74 -6.62 -1.46
CA ARG A 109 15.81 -7.59 -1.21
C ARG A 109 17.19 -6.96 -1.42
N ALA A 110 17.39 -6.24 -2.52
CA ALA A 110 18.64 -5.54 -2.81
C ALA A 110 18.98 -4.50 -1.73
N ARG A 111 17.99 -3.71 -1.29
CA ARG A 111 18.19 -2.74 -0.20
C ARG A 111 18.53 -3.42 1.13
N GLY A 112 17.99 -4.61 1.38
CA GLY A 112 18.31 -5.40 2.57
C GLY A 112 19.75 -5.88 2.64
N THR A 113 20.44 -6.00 1.50
CA THR A 113 21.84 -6.44 1.41
C THR A 113 22.81 -5.28 1.13
N MET A 114 22.32 -4.05 1.09
CA MET A 114 23.13 -2.86 0.85
C MET A 114 24.20 -2.70 1.94
N ASN A 115 25.46 -2.46 1.53
CA ASN A 115 26.54 -2.08 2.44
C ASN A 115 26.39 -0.63 2.90
N LEU A 116 25.40 -0.37 3.75
CA LEU A 116 25.09 0.95 4.29
C LEU A 116 25.98 1.26 5.50
N GLY A 117 26.49 2.49 5.58
CA GLY A 117 27.36 2.91 6.66
C GLY A 117 27.81 4.36 6.58
N PHE A 118 28.70 4.77 7.49
CA PHE A 118 29.38 6.05 7.41
C PHE A 118 30.36 6.01 6.24
N VAL A 119 30.24 6.96 5.31
CA VAL A 119 31.09 7.00 4.11
C VAL A 119 32.16 8.07 4.29
N ALA A 120 33.42 7.66 4.42
CA ALA A 120 34.56 8.56 4.51
C ALA A 120 34.90 9.19 3.13
N GLU A 121 35.82 10.16 3.10
CA GLU A 121 36.22 10.83 1.86
C GLU A 121 37.00 9.92 0.91
N ASP A 122 37.68 8.92 1.44
CA ASP A 122 38.41 7.90 0.66
C ASP A 122 37.49 6.79 0.11
N GLY A 123 36.18 6.87 0.38
CA GLY A 123 35.19 5.88 -0.03
C GLY A 123 35.08 4.66 0.90
N SER A 124 35.82 4.62 2.01
CA SER A 124 35.66 3.57 3.01
C SER A 124 34.30 3.69 3.72
N VAL A 125 33.74 2.53 4.07
CA VAL A 125 32.40 2.43 4.68
C VAL A 125 32.50 1.73 6.03
N GLU A 126 32.13 2.43 7.10
CA GLU A 126 31.91 1.87 8.43
C GLU A 126 30.42 1.45 8.56
N PRO A 127 30.08 0.15 8.62
CA PRO A 127 28.69 -0.31 8.58
C PRO A 127 27.81 0.31 9.66
N ALA A 128 26.63 0.79 9.26
CA ALA A 128 25.64 1.37 10.16
C ALA A 128 24.24 1.36 9.54
N SER A 129 23.20 1.33 10.38
CA SER A 129 21.82 1.44 9.91
C SER A 129 21.45 2.86 9.50
N SER A 130 20.43 3.02 8.65
CA SER A 130 19.88 4.34 8.29
C SER A 130 19.43 5.14 9.51
N VAL A 131 18.93 4.47 10.55
CA VAL A 131 18.56 5.09 11.83
C VAL A 131 19.80 5.64 12.55
N ALA A 132 20.87 4.85 12.64
CA ALA A 132 22.12 5.28 13.27
C ALA A 132 22.74 6.46 12.54
N LEU A 133 22.78 6.41 11.19
CA LEU A 133 23.27 7.52 10.37
C LEU A 133 22.41 8.78 10.52
N GLY A 134 21.08 8.63 10.50
CA GLY A 134 20.15 9.72 10.72
C GLY A 134 20.29 10.39 12.08
N ASN A 135 20.55 9.61 13.14
CA ASN A 135 20.86 10.14 14.46
C ASN A 135 22.20 10.87 14.45
N ALA A 136 23.24 10.26 13.90
CA ALA A 136 24.57 10.87 13.84
C ALA A 136 24.58 12.23 13.12
N VAL A 137 23.88 12.38 11.99
CA VAL A 137 23.76 13.68 11.29
C VAL A 137 23.22 14.79 12.20
N ARG A 138 22.37 14.46 13.18
CA ARG A 138 21.74 15.43 14.09
C ARG A 138 22.54 15.69 15.36
N THR A 139 23.14 14.65 15.94
CA THR A 139 23.63 14.71 17.33
C THR A 139 25.13 14.49 17.48
N ASP A 140 25.83 14.03 16.44
CA ASP A 140 27.25 13.71 16.56
C ASP A 140 28.08 15.00 16.76
N PRO A 141 28.96 15.07 17.78
CA PRO A 141 29.74 16.27 18.06
C PRO A 141 30.82 16.56 17.01
N ASP A 142 31.22 15.56 16.21
CA ASP A 142 32.24 15.72 15.17
C ASP A 142 31.60 16.05 13.81
N PRO A 143 31.84 17.25 13.25
CA PRO A 143 31.34 17.62 11.92
C PRO A 143 31.77 16.65 10.80
N ALA A 144 32.97 16.06 10.88
CA ALA A 144 33.44 15.11 9.87
C ALA A 144 32.61 13.82 9.92
N ARG A 145 32.27 13.35 11.13
CA ARG A 145 31.40 12.19 11.35
C ARG A 145 29.97 12.46 10.89
N ARG A 146 29.43 13.67 11.12
CA ARG A 146 28.14 14.11 10.56
C ARG A 146 28.15 14.09 9.03
N ALA A 147 29.22 14.60 8.41
CA ALA A 147 29.35 14.60 6.94
C ALA A 147 29.44 13.17 6.38
N ALA A 148 30.19 12.28 7.04
CA ALA A 148 30.27 10.87 6.65
C ALA A 148 28.91 10.15 6.77
N ALA A 149 28.15 10.44 7.83
CA ALA A 149 26.80 9.93 8.00
C ALA A 149 25.84 10.42 6.90
N PHE A 150 25.93 11.72 6.54
CA PHE A 150 25.14 12.30 5.47
C PHE A 150 25.45 11.66 4.11
N ARG A 151 26.73 11.45 3.77
CA ARG A 151 27.13 10.72 2.56
C ARG A 151 26.61 9.28 2.55
N GLY A 152 26.65 8.61 3.71
CA GLY A 152 26.03 7.31 3.92
C GLY A 152 24.55 7.30 3.56
N LEU A 153 23.76 8.25 4.08
CA LEU A 153 22.34 8.38 3.74
C LEU A 153 22.10 8.66 2.26
N ARG A 154 22.91 9.55 1.65
CA ARG A 154 22.82 9.90 0.22
C ARG A 154 23.12 8.71 -0.69
N SER A 155 23.94 7.75 -0.25
CA SER A 155 24.25 6.54 -1.03
C SER A 155 23.02 5.65 -1.27
N ILE A 156 21.99 5.74 -0.41
CA ILE A 156 20.74 4.98 -0.55
C ILE A 156 20.01 5.34 -1.84
N GLU A 157 20.01 6.63 -2.21
CA GLU A 157 19.32 7.12 -3.40
C GLU A 157 19.95 6.52 -4.67
N ASN A 158 21.27 6.64 -4.82
CA ASN A 158 21.99 6.08 -5.97
C ASN A 158 21.83 4.56 -6.03
N PHE A 159 21.95 3.88 -4.89
CA PHE A 159 21.73 2.43 -4.82
C PHE A 159 20.33 2.03 -5.32
N ALA A 160 19.28 2.73 -4.88
CA ALA A 160 17.93 2.44 -5.33
C ALA A 160 17.73 2.71 -6.83
N LEU A 161 18.32 3.79 -7.35
CA LEU A 161 18.29 4.11 -8.78
C LEU A 161 18.97 3.02 -9.60
N ASP A 162 20.16 2.58 -9.19
CA ASP A 162 20.92 1.51 -9.84
C ASP A 162 20.21 0.16 -9.75
N ALA A 163 19.47 -0.08 -8.65
CA ALA A 163 18.66 -1.28 -8.43
C ALA A 163 17.29 -1.27 -9.14
N GLY A 164 17.07 -0.37 -10.11
CA GLY A 164 15.88 -0.41 -10.98
C GLY A 164 14.67 0.39 -10.49
N TYR A 165 14.84 1.29 -9.51
CA TYR A 165 13.71 2.09 -8.99
C TYR A 165 12.95 2.87 -10.08
N VAL A 166 13.66 3.40 -11.08
CA VAL A 166 13.03 4.13 -12.19
C VAL A 166 12.13 3.23 -13.03
N ASP A 167 12.47 1.97 -13.21
CA ASP A 167 11.65 1.02 -13.96
C ASP A 167 10.39 0.63 -13.20
N ILE A 168 10.47 0.55 -11.86
CA ILE A 168 9.29 0.42 -10.98
C ILE A 168 8.35 1.61 -11.16
N LEU A 169 8.87 2.85 -11.24
CA LEU A 169 8.04 4.04 -11.49
C LEU A 169 7.34 3.97 -12.86
N LYS A 170 8.02 3.47 -13.90
CA LYS A 170 7.40 3.26 -15.21
C LYS A 170 6.30 2.19 -15.13
N LEU A 171 6.54 1.08 -14.44
CA LEU A 171 5.57 0.00 -14.22
C LEU A 171 4.31 0.51 -13.53
N ARG A 172 4.48 1.23 -12.42
CA ARG A 172 3.40 1.89 -11.66
C ARG A 172 2.54 2.77 -12.57
N ASN A 173 3.16 3.61 -13.39
CA ASN A 173 2.42 4.50 -14.30
C ASN A 173 1.74 3.76 -15.46
N ARG A 174 2.34 2.68 -15.98
CA ARG A 174 1.67 1.83 -16.98
C ARG A 174 0.43 1.17 -16.40
N PHE A 175 0.56 0.58 -15.21
CA PHE A 175 -0.53 -0.05 -14.48
C PHE A 175 -1.68 0.93 -14.23
N ALA A 176 -1.39 2.12 -13.67
CA ALA A 176 -2.43 3.12 -13.39
C ALA A 176 -3.16 3.59 -14.65
N ARG A 177 -2.43 3.82 -15.76
CA ARG A 177 -3.05 4.19 -17.04
C ARG A 177 -3.90 3.08 -17.64
N LYS A 178 -3.50 1.82 -17.46
CA LYS A 178 -4.29 0.65 -17.88
C LYS A 178 -5.64 0.60 -17.14
N LEU A 179 -5.68 1.10 -15.90
CA LEU A 179 -6.91 1.24 -15.11
C LEU A 179 -7.70 2.53 -15.39
N GLY A 180 -7.22 3.39 -16.31
CA GLY A 180 -7.90 4.63 -16.71
C GLY A 180 -7.51 5.89 -15.93
N TYR A 181 -6.51 5.83 -15.05
CA TYR A 181 -6.00 6.99 -14.31
C TYR A 181 -4.92 7.75 -15.10
N GLU A 182 -4.64 9.00 -14.73
CA GLU A 182 -3.62 9.81 -15.41
C GLU A 182 -2.20 9.26 -15.19
N ASP A 183 -1.90 8.89 -13.95
CA ASP A 183 -0.66 8.29 -13.48
C ASP A 183 -0.87 7.55 -12.15
N PHE A 184 0.19 6.96 -11.61
CA PHE A 184 0.10 6.19 -10.37
C PHE A 184 -0.21 7.05 -9.13
N TYR A 185 0.18 8.33 -9.13
CA TYR A 185 -0.14 9.23 -8.04
C TYR A 185 -1.64 9.52 -8.04
N ASP A 186 -2.22 9.85 -9.20
CA ASP A 186 -3.66 10.03 -9.38
C ASP A 186 -4.46 8.81 -8.94
N TYR A 187 -4.03 7.60 -9.36
CA TYR A 187 -4.64 6.35 -8.89
C TYR A 187 -4.65 6.23 -7.37
N LYS A 188 -3.49 6.47 -6.71
CA LYS A 188 -3.39 6.35 -5.25
C LYS A 188 -4.18 7.43 -4.52
N THR A 189 -4.23 8.65 -5.05
CA THR A 189 -5.01 9.76 -4.49
C THR A 189 -6.51 9.48 -4.59
N GLN A 190 -7.02 9.09 -5.75
CA GLN A 190 -8.44 8.76 -5.88
C GLN A 190 -8.85 7.56 -5.02
N TRP A 191 -7.95 6.58 -4.88
CA TRP A 191 -8.17 5.44 -4.01
C TRP A 191 -8.29 5.84 -2.53
N ALA A 192 -7.40 6.73 -2.05
CA ALA A 192 -7.36 7.15 -0.65
C ALA A 192 -8.40 8.23 -0.31
N GLU A 193 -8.47 9.27 -1.14
CA GLU A 193 -9.20 10.51 -0.87
C GLU A 193 -10.58 10.56 -1.55
N GLY A 194 -10.80 9.75 -2.59
CA GLY A 194 -12.06 9.73 -3.36
C GLY A 194 -12.19 10.84 -4.41
N PHE A 195 -11.14 11.65 -4.64
CA PHE A 195 -11.09 12.67 -5.68
C PHE A 195 -9.73 12.69 -6.40
N ASP A 196 -9.67 13.33 -7.56
CA ASP A 196 -8.48 13.33 -8.42
C ASP A 196 -7.32 14.18 -7.89
N LYS A 197 -6.11 13.94 -8.41
CA LYS A 197 -4.94 14.71 -7.98
C LYS A 197 -5.05 16.22 -8.26
N LYS A 198 -5.83 16.63 -9.26
CA LYS A 198 -6.00 18.06 -9.62
C LYS A 198 -6.78 18.80 -8.54
N THR A 199 -7.82 18.16 -8.03
CA THR A 199 -8.60 18.64 -6.89
C THR A 199 -7.73 18.73 -5.65
N LEU A 200 -6.91 17.71 -5.38
CA LEU A 200 -5.96 17.74 -4.26
C LEU A 200 -5.02 18.95 -4.34
N PHE A 201 -4.37 19.15 -5.50
CA PHE A 201 -3.45 20.29 -5.67
C PHE A 201 -4.18 21.63 -5.56
N GLY A 202 -5.44 21.72 -6.03
CA GLY A 202 -6.26 22.91 -5.81
C GLY A 202 -6.44 23.25 -4.33
N PHE A 203 -6.64 22.26 -3.45
CA PHE A 203 -6.71 22.51 -2.01
C PHE A 203 -5.37 22.89 -1.38
N LEU A 204 -4.26 22.36 -1.89
CA LEU A 204 -2.93 22.65 -1.38
C LEU A 204 -2.43 24.02 -1.81
N ASP A 205 -2.77 24.47 -3.03
CA ASP A 205 -2.45 25.80 -3.53
C ASP A 205 -3.08 26.90 -2.64
N ASP A 206 -4.24 26.64 -2.03
CA ASP A 206 -4.89 27.56 -1.08
C ASP A 206 -4.13 27.68 0.28
N LEU A 207 -3.16 26.80 0.55
CA LEU A 207 -2.37 26.79 1.80
C LEU A 207 -1.02 27.52 1.69
N GLU A 208 -0.58 27.89 0.48
CA GLU A 208 0.64 28.67 0.23
C GLU A 208 0.39 30.20 0.25
#